data_AF-A0A2H6LN86-F1
#
_entry.id   AF-A0A2H6LN86-F1
#
_cell.length_a   1.000
_cell.length_b   1.000
_cell.length_c   1.000
_cell.angle_alpha   90.00
_cell.angle_beta   90.00
_cell.angle_gamma   90.00
#
_symmetry.space_group_name_H-M   'P 1'
#
loop_
_entity.id
_entity.type
_entity.pdbx_description
1 polymer ?
#
loop_
_entity_poly.entity_id
_entity_poly.type
_entity_poly.pdbx_seq_one_letter_code
_entity_poly.pdbx_strand_id
1 'polypeptide(L)'
;MSLFTNLLNLHSANKPLEDFFTEIVAYFFSIHQDLLIAWLQQNLIIGDKSYSRITITTQKEHQGLESHTADSRFDILIELSNGLDTDVIIIESKIGSTDGNNALKRYVEILSSLPNVNQRILLYITRNYDPQEEIKTFASKQKTTVNFHQLRWYQFYSFLDKHGSDTLAQEILTFMRSNQMAGKNQFSSIDLLTMMNFNKTLNFMQATLSEEVEAEFKNAFGRVTSGSPSITQWRHHSRYIIYTGLSDGWNLWCGLGYFYLNSDDLTSYPYIGICLEVSPTFKNRPKIIKAMQNIVNDKPEIWTPCGLTVTPDWSSIFYRKTLQEFLSYEDQLCPIKEFFIEAIKELEIVREKYFDFPWKGLSAGEMIQEDMECADNLQQTLSN
;
A
#
# COMPACT_ATOMS: atom_id res chain seq x y z
N MET A 1 -2.25 23.56 9.08
CA MET A 1 -1.27 22.47 9.24
C MET A 1 -1.07 22.24 10.73
N SER A 2 -1.05 21.00 11.21
CA SER A 2 -0.82 20.69 12.63
C SER A 2 0.65 20.79 13.00
N LEU A 3 0.95 20.94 14.30
CA LEU A 3 2.31 20.89 14.83
C LEU A 3 3.01 19.58 14.43
N PHE A 4 2.29 18.46 14.50
CA PHE A 4 2.82 17.15 14.15
C PHE A 4 3.17 17.00 12.67
N THR A 5 2.39 17.59 11.75
CA THR A 5 2.77 17.62 10.33
C THR A 5 4.08 18.38 10.13
N ASN A 6 4.26 19.52 10.81
CA ASN A 6 5.50 20.28 10.71
C ASN A 6 6.69 19.49 11.28
N LEU A 7 6.52 18.81 12.42
CA LEU A 7 7.56 17.98 13.02
C LEU A 7 7.93 16.78 12.14
N LEU A 8 6.94 16.12 11.53
CA LEU A 8 7.18 15.02 10.59
C LEU A 8 7.99 15.51 9.39
N ASN A 9 7.65 16.66 8.81
CA ASN A 9 8.35 17.25 7.66
C ASN A 9 9.79 17.67 7.97
N LEU A 10 10.09 18.04 9.21
CA LEU A 10 11.45 18.38 9.65
C LEU A 10 12.33 17.14 9.87
N HIS A 11 11.73 15.95 9.96
CA HIS A 11 12.46 14.72 10.16
C HIS A 11 13.09 14.29 8.81
N SER A 12 14.41 14.50 8.66
CA SER A 12 15.17 14.27 7.42
C SER A 12 15.36 12.79 7.04
N ALA A 13 14.74 11.87 7.77
CA ALA A 13 14.82 10.43 7.54
C ALA A 13 13.43 9.95 7.13
N ASN A 14 13.35 9.02 6.18
CA ASN A 14 12.13 8.28 5.83
C ASN A 14 11.67 7.41 7.01
N LYS A 15 11.26 8.03 8.12
CA LYS A 15 10.59 7.32 9.21
C LYS A 15 9.16 7.03 8.77
N PRO A 16 8.69 5.78 8.89
CA PRO A 16 7.31 5.45 8.58
C PRO A 16 6.35 6.35 9.36
N LEU A 17 5.27 6.76 8.68
CA LEU A 17 4.18 7.52 9.29
C LEU A 17 3.61 6.79 10.51
N GLU A 18 3.56 5.45 10.43
CA GLU A 18 3.18 4.55 11.52
C GLU A 18 4.03 4.77 12.78
N ASP A 19 5.35 4.66 12.68
CA ASP A 19 6.28 4.82 13.82
C ASP A 19 6.11 6.20 14.46
N PHE A 20 6.03 7.25 13.65
CA PHE A 20 5.86 8.62 14.13
C PHE A 20 4.55 8.80 14.90
N PHE A 21 3.44 8.28 14.39
CA PHE A 21 2.15 8.42 15.05
C PHE A 21 2.05 7.56 16.32
N THR A 22 2.62 6.36 16.30
CA THR A 22 2.73 5.47 17.46
C THR A 22 3.41 6.15 18.65
N GLU A 23 4.52 6.86 18.43
CA GLU A 23 5.21 7.63 19.48
C GLU A 23 4.32 8.71 20.09
N ILE A 24 3.57 9.44 19.25
CA ILE A 24 2.65 10.49 19.72
C ILE A 24 1.56 9.89 20.60
N VAL A 25 0.94 8.79 20.17
CA VAL A 25 -0.15 8.13 20.91
C VAL A 25 0.36 7.53 22.22
N ALA A 26 1.52 6.88 22.21
CA ALA A 26 2.12 6.33 23.41
C ALA A 26 2.48 7.42 24.43
N TYR A 27 3.07 8.53 23.97
CA TYR A 27 3.34 9.68 24.83
C TYR A 27 2.05 10.27 25.42
N PHE A 28 1.01 10.47 24.60
CA PHE A 28 -0.30 10.95 25.06
C PHE A 28 -0.88 10.07 26.18
N PHE A 29 -0.89 8.75 26.00
CA PHE A 29 -1.38 7.84 27.03
C PHE A 29 -0.47 7.75 28.27
N SER A 30 0.83 8.04 28.13
CA SER A 30 1.74 8.05 29.27
C SER A 30 1.41 9.18 30.25
N ILE A 31 0.90 10.32 29.74
CA ILE A 31 0.48 11.47 30.54
C ILE A 31 -1.02 11.42 30.90
N HIS A 32 -1.85 10.77 30.08
CA HIS A 32 -3.30 10.61 30.27
C HIS A 32 -3.67 9.13 30.46
N GLN A 33 -3.19 8.55 31.56
CA GLN A 33 -3.39 7.13 31.87
C GLN A 33 -4.86 6.77 32.11
N ASP A 34 -5.65 7.69 32.65
CA ASP A 34 -7.10 7.56 32.80
C ASP A 34 -7.80 7.41 31.45
N LEU A 35 -7.38 8.18 30.45
CA LEU A 35 -7.89 8.08 29.09
C LEU A 35 -7.46 6.77 28.42
N LEU A 36 -6.25 6.25 28.69
CA LEU A 36 -5.86 4.92 28.23
C LEU A 36 -6.80 3.84 28.76
N ILE A 37 -7.01 3.81 30.09
CA ILE A 37 -7.89 2.83 30.72
C ILE A 37 -9.32 2.95 30.17
N ALA A 38 -9.86 4.17 30.09
CA ALA A 38 -11.20 4.41 29.56
C ALA A 38 -11.33 3.96 28.09
N TRP A 39 -10.31 4.19 27.26
CA TRP A 39 -10.30 3.74 25.87
C TRP A 39 -10.28 2.22 25.75
N LEU A 40 -9.43 1.54 26.53
CA LEU A 40 -9.34 0.08 26.54
C LEU A 40 -10.65 -0.56 27.03
N GLN A 41 -11.28 0.01 28.06
CA GLN A 41 -12.57 -0.44 28.59
C GLN A 41 -13.72 -0.21 27.60
N GLN A 42 -13.80 0.97 26.98
CA GLN A 42 -14.84 1.29 26.00
C GLN A 42 -14.84 0.31 24.82
N ASN A 43 -13.65 -0.19 24.44
CA ASN A 43 -13.50 -1.16 23.35
C ASN A 43 -13.48 -2.62 23.84
N LEU A 44 -13.84 -2.88 25.10
CA LEU A 44 -13.91 -4.21 25.71
C LEU A 44 -12.59 -5.00 25.61
N ILE A 45 -11.46 -4.29 25.60
CA ILE A 45 -10.12 -4.88 25.58
C ILE A 45 -9.73 -5.35 26.98
N ILE A 46 -10.09 -4.56 27.99
CA ILE A 46 -9.92 -4.88 29.41
C ILE A 46 -11.25 -4.76 30.14
N GLY A 47 -11.37 -5.46 31.26
CA GLY A 47 -12.53 -5.36 32.14
C GLY A 47 -12.50 -4.13 33.05
N ASP A 48 -13.49 -4.05 33.93
CA ASP A 48 -13.54 -3.04 35.00
C ASP A 48 -12.60 -3.44 36.14
N LYS A 49 -11.31 -3.08 35.98
CA LYS A 49 -10.25 -3.32 36.96
C LYS A 49 -9.49 -2.03 37.22
N SER A 50 -9.03 -1.86 38.46
CA SER A 50 -8.11 -0.80 38.84
C SER A 50 -6.67 -1.28 38.71
N TYR A 51 -5.84 -0.52 38.00
CA TYR A 51 -4.41 -0.77 37.85
C TYR A 51 -3.63 0.29 38.62
N SER A 52 -2.65 -0.14 39.41
CA SER A 52 -1.81 0.73 40.23
C SER A 52 -0.54 1.17 39.50
N ARG A 53 -0.13 0.41 38.47
CA ARG A 53 1.04 0.71 37.65
C ARG A 53 0.75 0.46 36.19
N ILE A 54 1.11 1.44 35.36
CA ILE A 54 0.98 1.40 33.90
C ILE A 54 2.34 1.75 33.32
N THR A 55 2.88 0.83 32.51
CA THR A 55 4.10 1.06 31.73
C THR A 55 3.72 1.06 30.25
N ILE A 56 4.19 2.05 29.50
CA ILE A 56 4.02 2.13 28.05
C ILE A 56 5.41 2.25 27.43
N THR A 57 5.75 1.35 26.53
CA THR A 57 7.03 1.35 25.80
C THR A 57 6.74 1.24 24.31
N THR A 58 7.47 1.98 23.49
CA THR A 58 7.34 1.93 22.03
C THR A 58 8.55 1.23 21.41
N GLN A 59 8.36 0.71 20.20
CA GLN A 59 9.43 0.19 19.34
C GLN A 59 10.33 -0.85 20.06
N LYS A 60 9.75 -1.66 20.93
CA LYS A 60 10.49 -2.59 21.78
C LYS A 60 10.89 -3.81 20.95
N GLU A 61 12.18 -4.03 20.81
CA GLU A 61 12.73 -5.24 20.20
C GLU A 61 12.54 -6.45 21.13
N HIS A 62 12.15 -7.57 20.53
CA HIS A 62 11.99 -8.85 21.19
C HIS A 62 12.61 -9.92 20.30
N GLN A 63 13.50 -10.73 20.89
CA GLN A 63 14.12 -11.84 20.17
C GLN A 63 13.04 -12.80 19.66
N GLY A 64 13.21 -13.26 18.43
CA GLY A 64 12.36 -14.28 17.85
C GLY A 64 12.43 -15.56 18.68
N LEU A 65 11.32 -16.31 18.71
CA LEU A 65 11.35 -17.68 19.23
C LEU A 65 12.20 -18.55 18.29
N GLU A 66 12.64 -19.73 18.73
CA GLU A 66 13.44 -20.65 17.90
C GLU A 66 12.77 -21.00 16.56
N SER A 67 11.43 -20.98 16.51
CA SER A 67 10.63 -21.20 15.30
C SER A 67 10.55 -20.00 14.37
N HIS A 68 11.04 -18.82 14.77
CA HIS A 68 10.95 -17.59 14.00
C HIS A 68 12.18 -17.42 13.10
N THR A 69 11.95 -16.89 11.91
CA THR A 69 13.03 -16.55 10.96
C THR A 69 13.64 -15.18 11.21
N ALA A 70 13.07 -14.39 12.13
CA ALA A 70 13.49 -13.03 12.46
C ALA A 70 12.98 -12.61 13.84
N ASP A 71 13.64 -11.61 14.41
CA ASP A 71 13.19 -10.91 15.62
C ASP A 71 11.91 -10.09 15.37
N SER A 72 11.30 -9.62 16.45
CA SER A 72 10.08 -8.82 16.44
C SER A 72 10.31 -7.44 17.05
N ARG A 73 9.58 -6.43 16.58
CA ARG A 73 9.61 -5.07 17.13
C ARG A 73 8.18 -4.60 17.34
N PHE A 74 7.77 -4.47 18.59
CA PHE A 74 6.40 -4.07 18.92
C PHE A 74 6.24 -2.55 18.80
N ASP A 75 5.18 -2.10 18.13
CA ASP A 75 4.90 -0.66 18.02
C ASP A 75 4.61 -0.05 19.39
N ILE A 76 3.69 -0.66 20.16
CA ILE A 76 3.45 -0.30 21.57
C ILE A 76 3.34 -1.57 22.42
N LEU A 77 4.06 -1.61 23.52
CA LEU A 77 3.88 -2.57 24.60
C LEU A 77 3.33 -1.83 25.83
N ILE A 78 2.20 -2.30 26.34
CA ILE A 78 1.58 -1.80 27.57
C ILE A 78 1.55 -2.91 28.61
N GLU A 79 2.04 -2.61 29.80
CA GLU A 79 1.96 -3.49 30.97
C GLU A 79 1.09 -2.82 32.04
N LEU A 80 -0.02 -3.47 32.39
CA LEU A 80 -0.97 -2.99 33.39
C LEU A 80 -0.90 -3.91 34.61
N SER A 81 -0.46 -3.39 35.75
CA SER A 81 -0.36 -4.17 36.99
C SER A 81 -1.22 -3.61 38.11
N ASN A 82 -1.83 -4.51 38.89
CA ASN A 82 -2.53 -4.19 40.13
C ASN A 82 -1.74 -4.62 41.39
N GLY A 83 -0.49 -5.07 41.22
CA GLY A 83 0.38 -5.59 42.29
C GLY A 83 0.29 -7.10 42.52
N LEU A 84 -0.77 -7.76 42.03
CA LEU A 84 -0.93 -9.23 42.08
C LEU A 84 -0.80 -9.84 40.69
N ASP A 85 -1.47 -9.23 39.73
CA ASP A 85 -1.55 -9.63 38.34
C ASP A 85 -0.92 -8.58 37.44
N THR A 86 -0.44 -9.02 36.27
CA THR A 86 -0.01 -8.13 35.19
C THR A 86 -0.70 -8.55 33.90
N ASP A 87 -1.41 -7.61 33.28
CA ASP A 87 -1.96 -7.74 31.94
C ASP A 87 -0.98 -7.11 30.94
N VAL A 88 -0.73 -7.82 29.84
CA VAL A 88 0.20 -7.37 28.79
C VAL A 88 -0.57 -7.19 27.48
N ILE A 89 -0.44 -5.99 26.91
CA ILE A 89 -1.06 -5.60 25.65
C ILE A 89 0.05 -5.24 24.66
N ILE A 90 0.11 -5.96 23.55
CA ILE A 90 0.90 -5.55 22.39
C ILE A 90 -0.05 -4.88 21.41
N ILE A 91 0.31 -3.69 20.93
CA ILE A 91 -0.38 -2.99 19.86
C ILE A 91 0.50 -3.01 18.62
N GLU A 92 -0.06 -3.46 17.50
CA GLU A 92 0.53 -3.32 16.16
C GLU A 92 -0.31 -2.29 15.38
N SER A 93 0.35 -1.26 14.86
CA SER A 93 -0.24 -0.08 14.25
C SER A 93 0.02 -0.05 12.74
N LYS A 94 -1.03 0.20 11.97
CA LYS A 94 -0.96 0.31 10.51
C LYS A 94 -1.74 1.51 9.99
N ILE A 95 -1.09 2.36 9.19
CA ILE A 95 -1.72 3.53 8.58
C ILE A 95 -1.71 3.40 7.06
N GLY A 96 -0.54 3.16 6.45
CA GLY A 96 -0.38 3.01 5.00
C GLY A 96 -0.12 1.58 4.54
N SER A 97 0.32 0.71 5.45
CA SER A 97 0.68 -0.69 5.16
C SER A 97 -0.37 -1.68 5.70
N THR A 98 -0.40 -2.90 5.16
CA THR A 98 -1.11 -4.05 5.76
C THR A 98 -0.17 -4.83 6.69
N ASP A 99 -0.66 -5.85 7.40
CA ASP A 99 0.24 -6.79 8.09
C ASP A 99 1.15 -7.48 7.05
N GLY A 100 2.43 -7.12 7.08
CA GLY A 100 3.47 -7.71 6.27
C GLY A 100 4.28 -8.71 7.09
N ASN A 101 4.75 -9.78 6.44
CA ASN A 101 5.71 -10.73 7.03
C ASN A 101 5.20 -11.55 8.23
N ASN A 102 3.89 -11.83 8.36
CA ASN A 102 3.33 -12.64 9.46
C ASN A 102 3.65 -12.09 10.87
N ALA A 103 3.75 -10.76 11.05
CA ALA A 103 4.14 -10.17 12.33
C ALA A 103 3.12 -10.51 13.42
N LEU A 104 1.82 -10.43 13.12
CA LEU A 104 0.75 -10.74 14.06
C LEU A 104 0.84 -12.18 14.61
N LYS A 105 1.18 -13.17 13.76
CA LYS A 105 1.35 -14.56 14.22
C LYS A 105 2.51 -14.69 15.20
N ARG A 106 3.66 -14.06 14.91
CA ARG A 106 4.81 -14.08 15.82
C ARG A 106 4.45 -13.46 17.16
N TYR A 107 3.67 -12.37 17.17
CA TYR A 107 3.32 -11.68 18.41
C TYR A 107 2.36 -12.51 19.26
N VAL A 108 1.41 -13.21 18.62
CA VAL A 108 0.56 -14.19 19.29
C VAL A 108 1.39 -15.27 19.98
N GLU A 109 2.38 -15.83 19.30
CA GLU A 109 3.24 -16.87 19.87
C GLU A 109 4.11 -16.33 21.02
N ILE A 110 4.69 -15.15 20.86
CA ILE A 110 5.46 -14.48 21.92
C ILE A 110 4.58 -14.24 23.14
N LEU A 111 3.40 -13.62 22.97
CA LEU A 111 2.44 -13.39 24.06
C LEU A 111 2.06 -14.69 24.77
N SER A 112 1.77 -15.75 24.00
CA SER A 112 1.44 -17.06 24.57
C SER A 112 2.59 -17.65 25.39
N SER A 113 3.83 -17.30 25.09
CA SER A 113 5.02 -17.80 25.80
C SER A 113 5.37 -17.01 27.07
N LEU A 114 4.84 -15.80 27.24
CA LEU A 114 5.20 -14.94 28.37
C LEU A 114 4.79 -15.57 29.71
N PRO A 115 5.72 -15.72 30.68
CA PRO A 115 5.42 -16.22 32.00
C PRO A 115 4.74 -15.14 32.87
N ASN A 116 3.95 -15.55 33.86
CA ASN A 116 3.38 -14.68 34.90
C ASN A 116 2.51 -13.52 34.39
N VAL A 117 1.92 -13.66 33.20
CA VAL A 117 0.93 -12.73 32.65
C VAL A 117 -0.48 -13.26 32.91
N ASN A 118 -1.37 -12.40 33.41
CA ASN A 118 -2.78 -12.71 33.62
C ASN A 118 -3.57 -12.63 32.31
N GLN A 119 -3.71 -11.44 31.70
CA GLN A 119 -4.27 -11.29 30.35
C GLN A 119 -3.20 -11.04 29.30
N ARG A 120 -3.26 -11.80 28.21
CA ARG A 120 -2.39 -11.65 27.02
C ARG A 120 -3.23 -11.08 25.89
N ILE A 121 -2.95 -9.86 25.48
CA ILE A 121 -3.79 -9.14 24.54
C ILE A 121 -2.94 -8.70 23.36
N LEU A 122 -3.41 -9.02 22.15
CA LEU A 122 -2.90 -8.45 20.92
C LEU A 122 -3.96 -7.53 20.34
N LEU A 123 -3.62 -6.25 20.17
CA LEU A 123 -4.47 -5.24 19.57
C LEU A 123 -3.89 -4.83 18.21
N TYR A 124 -4.61 -5.13 17.14
CA TYR A 124 -4.28 -4.66 15.80
C TYR A 124 -5.11 -3.42 15.46
N ILE A 125 -4.47 -2.30 15.14
CA ILE A 125 -5.18 -1.05 14.81
C ILE A 125 -4.79 -0.52 13.42
N THR A 126 -5.79 -0.34 12.55
CA THR A 126 -5.58 0.03 11.15
C THR A 126 -6.29 1.33 10.76
N ARG A 127 -5.75 2.09 9.80
CA ARG A 127 -6.52 3.18 9.15
C ARG A 127 -7.60 2.59 8.24
N ASN A 128 -7.18 1.69 7.37
CA ASN A 128 -8.00 1.09 6.32
C ASN A 128 -8.67 -0.21 6.80
N TYR A 129 -9.67 -0.67 6.03
CA TYR A 129 -10.28 -1.98 6.26
C TYR A 129 -9.29 -3.10 5.90
N ASP A 130 -8.91 -3.89 6.90
CA ASP A 130 -7.94 -4.98 6.77
C ASP A 130 -8.24 -6.09 7.81
N PRO A 131 -9.29 -6.90 7.61
CA PRO A 131 -9.74 -7.90 8.59
C PRO A 131 -8.73 -9.04 8.75
N GLN A 132 -8.47 -9.46 10.00
CA GLN A 132 -7.50 -10.49 10.36
C GLN A 132 -8.16 -11.68 11.10
N GLU A 133 -9.20 -12.27 10.50
CA GLU A 133 -9.99 -13.35 11.13
C GLU A 133 -9.18 -14.64 11.35
N GLU A 134 -8.20 -14.90 10.49
CA GLU A 134 -7.26 -16.00 10.63
C GLU A 134 -6.38 -15.85 11.87
N ILE A 135 -5.98 -14.63 12.22
CA ILE A 135 -5.17 -14.35 13.41
C ILE A 135 -6.00 -14.59 14.67
N LYS A 136 -7.26 -14.16 14.68
CA LYS A 136 -8.20 -14.46 15.78
C LYS A 136 -8.35 -15.95 16.02
N THR A 137 -8.49 -16.72 14.94
CA THR A 137 -8.58 -18.18 15.00
C THR A 137 -7.27 -18.80 15.48
N PHE A 138 -6.13 -18.29 15.05
CA PHE A 138 -4.81 -18.75 15.46
C PHE A 138 -4.50 -18.45 16.94
N ALA A 139 -4.86 -17.25 17.42
CA ALA A 139 -4.67 -16.80 18.79
C ALA A 139 -5.45 -17.63 19.82
N SER A 140 -6.68 -18.04 19.47
CA SER A 140 -7.51 -18.88 20.35
C SER A 140 -7.03 -20.33 20.46
N LYS A 141 -6.23 -20.81 19.50
CA LYS A 141 -5.66 -22.17 19.48
C LYS A 141 -4.32 -22.30 20.20
N GLN A 142 -3.75 -21.19 20.68
CA GLN A 142 -2.49 -21.23 21.40
C GLN A 142 -2.62 -22.00 22.73
N LYS A 143 -1.51 -22.59 23.20
CA LYS A 143 -1.46 -23.30 24.48
C LYS A 143 -1.92 -22.40 25.63
N THR A 144 -1.56 -21.13 25.58
CA THR A 144 -2.11 -20.10 26.46
C THR A 144 -2.84 -19.08 25.62
N THR A 145 -4.13 -18.92 25.88
CA THR A 145 -5.01 -18.09 25.06
C THR A 145 -4.53 -16.64 25.01
N VAL A 146 -4.51 -16.09 23.79
CA VAL A 146 -4.26 -14.68 23.52
C VAL A 146 -5.56 -14.05 23.04
N ASN A 147 -5.98 -12.96 23.67
CA ASN A 147 -7.15 -12.19 23.29
C ASN A 147 -6.78 -11.26 22.13
N PHE A 148 -7.25 -11.59 20.93
CA PHE A 148 -7.04 -10.77 19.75
C PHE A 148 -8.18 -9.75 19.59
N HIS A 149 -7.82 -8.48 19.50
CA HIS A 149 -8.73 -7.39 19.21
C HIS A 149 -8.28 -6.68 17.94
N GLN A 150 -9.24 -6.28 17.12
CA GLN A 150 -8.98 -5.44 15.97
C GLN A 150 -9.83 -4.18 16.05
N LEU A 151 -9.17 -3.04 15.90
CA LEU A 151 -9.80 -1.72 15.84
C LEU A 151 -9.36 -0.98 14.59
N ARG A 152 -10.06 0.10 14.28
CA ARG A 152 -9.60 1.10 13.32
C ARG A 152 -9.31 2.42 14.00
N TRP A 153 -8.39 3.19 13.44
CA TRP A 153 -8.00 4.50 13.98
C TRP A 153 -9.18 5.47 14.16
N TYR A 154 -10.25 5.36 13.36
CA TYR A 154 -11.45 6.19 13.55
C TYR A 154 -12.13 5.96 14.92
N GLN A 155 -11.98 4.78 15.52
CA GLN A 155 -12.52 4.48 16.86
C GLN A 155 -11.74 5.21 17.94
N PHE A 156 -10.40 5.26 17.82
CA PHE A 156 -9.56 6.09 18.68
C PHE A 156 -9.86 7.58 18.46
N TYR A 157 -9.99 8.04 17.20
CA TYR A 157 -10.42 9.40 16.90
C TYR A 157 -11.74 9.75 17.59
N SER A 158 -12.76 8.89 17.46
CA SER A 158 -14.10 9.13 18.02
C SER A 158 -14.09 9.15 19.56
N PHE A 159 -13.24 8.33 20.18
CA PHE A 159 -13.00 8.37 21.61
C PHE A 159 -12.35 9.69 22.02
N LEU A 160 -11.25 10.06 21.37
CA LEU A 160 -10.48 11.25 21.73
C LEU A 160 -11.26 12.55 21.48
N ASP A 161 -12.05 12.62 20.41
CA ASP A 161 -12.92 13.77 20.09
C ASP A 161 -13.98 14.01 21.18
N LYS A 162 -14.40 12.96 21.88
CA LYS A 162 -15.39 13.02 22.95
C LYS A 162 -14.77 13.29 24.33
N HIS A 163 -13.56 12.78 24.58
CA HIS A 163 -12.97 12.71 25.91
C HIS A 163 -11.70 13.57 26.08
N GLY A 164 -10.96 13.84 25.01
CA GLY A 164 -9.74 14.65 25.01
C GLY A 164 -10.07 16.13 24.83
N SER A 165 -9.63 16.97 25.77
CA SER A 165 -9.91 18.41 25.75
C SER A 165 -8.66 19.29 25.73
N ASP A 166 -7.49 18.75 26.05
CA ASP A 166 -6.23 19.49 26.06
C ASP A 166 -5.68 19.72 24.64
N THR A 167 -4.68 20.60 24.57
CA THR A 167 -4.00 20.98 23.33
C THR A 167 -3.37 19.79 22.61
N LEU A 168 -2.82 18.82 23.33
CA LEU A 168 -2.18 17.65 22.73
C LEU A 168 -3.23 16.77 22.05
N ALA A 169 -4.36 16.52 22.71
CA ALA A 169 -5.49 15.81 22.12
C ALA A 169 -5.99 16.50 20.83
N GLN A 170 -6.11 17.83 20.83
CA GLN A 170 -6.54 18.58 19.64
C GLN A 170 -5.54 18.52 18.49
N GLU A 171 -4.23 18.52 18.78
CA GLU A 171 -3.19 18.33 17.77
C GLU A 171 -3.22 16.90 17.19
N ILE A 172 -3.46 15.88 18.03
CA ILE A 172 -3.64 14.48 17.58
C ILE A 172 -4.84 14.39 16.64
N LEU A 173 -6.00 14.92 17.04
CA LEU A 173 -7.21 14.93 16.20
C LEU A 173 -6.96 15.61 14.85
N THR A 174 -6.26 16.74 14.85
CA THR A 174 -5.93 17.48 13.61
C THR A 174 -5.00 16.69 12.71
N PHE A 175 -3.99 16.02 13.28
CA PHE A 175 -3.11 15.12 12.54
C PHE A 175 -3.87 13.92 11.96
N MET A 176 -4.75 13.30 12.75
CA MET A 176 -5.58 12.18 12.31
C MET A 176 -6.51 12.56 11.15
N ARG A 177 -7.14 13.74 11.18
CA ARG A 177 -7.95 14.25 10.05
C ARG A 177 -7.12 14.40 8.78
N SER A 178 -5.94 15.00 8.91
CA SER A 178 -5.04 15.26 7.77
C SER A 178 -4.53 13.97 7.12
N ASN A 179 -4.45 12.88 7.90
CA ASN A 179 -4.00 11.57 7.42
C ASN A 179 -5.17 10.57 7.20
N GLN A 180 -6.41 11.07 7.08
CA GLN A 180 -7.62 10.28 6.80
C GLN A 180 -7.94 9.19 7.84
N MET A 181 -7.44 9.33 9.07
CA MET A 181 -7.73 8.44 10.19
C MET A 181 -9.01 8.81 10.95
N ALA A 182 -9.62 9.96 10.63
CA ALA A 182 -10.87 10.44 11.22
C ALA A 182 -12.13 9.93 10.51
N GLY A 183 -11.99 9.17 9.42
CA GLY A 183 -13.09 8.73 8.57
C GLY A 183 -14.13 7.93 9.37
N LYS A 184 -15.35 8.44 9.46
CA LYS A 184 -16.49 7.69 10.02
C LYS A 184 -16.89 6.60 9.01
N ASN A 185 -17.54 5.53 9.48
CA ASN A 185 -18.15 4.50 8.62
C ASN A 185 -19.40 5.01 7.89
N GLN A 186 -19.32 6.17 7.27
CA GLN A 186 -20.40 6.85 6.58
C GLN A 186 -19.89 7.34 5.23
N PHE A 187 -20.70 7.16 4.18
CA PHE A 187 -20.40 7.72 2.88
C PHE A 187 -20.49 9.24 2.93
N SER A 188 -19.45 9.91 2.45
CA SER A 188 -19.48 11.33 2.12
C SER A 188 -20.18 11.57 0.77
N SER A 189 -20.51 12.82 0.47
CA SER A 189 -21.01 13.19 -0.85
C SER A 189 -20.01 12.90 -1.97
N ILE A 190 -18.70 12.95 -1.68
CA ILE A 190 -17.65 12.61 -2.64
C ILE A 190 -17.64 11.11 -2.92
N ASP A 191 -17.82 10.27 -1.90
CA ASP A 191 -17.90 8.82 -2.07
C ASP A 191 -19.11 8.44 -2.93
N LEU A 192 -20.27 9.04 -2.66
CA LEU A 192 -21.48 8.83 -3.46
C LEU A 192 -21.28 9.28 -4.91
N LEU A 193 -20.70 10.46 -5.13
CA LEU A 193 -20.41 10.96 -6.47
C LEU A 193 -19.45 10.03 -7.22
N THR A 194 -18.44 9.50 -6.52
CA THR A 194 -17.46 8.56 -7.06
C THR A 194 -18.14 7.26 -7.47
N MET A 195 -18.97 6.68 -6.60
CA MET A 195 -19.74 5.47 -6.91
C MET A 195 -20.65 5.66 -8.14
N MET A 196 -21.31 6.81 -8.25
CA MET A 196 -22.21 7.11 -9.36
C MET A 196 -21.49 7.35 -10.68
N ASN A 197 -20.27 7.90 -10.66
CA ASN A 197 -19.50 8.25 -11.86
C ASN A 197 -18.41 7.24 -12.22
N PHE A 198 -18.22 6.19 -11.40
CA PHE A 198 -17.15 5.19 -11.61
C PHE A 198 -17.18 4.60 -13.01
N ASN A 199 -18.34 4.03 -13.43
CA ASN A 199 -18.47 3.41 -14.75
C ASN A 199 -18.27 4.41 -15.89
N LYS A 200 -18.74 5.65 -15.75
CA LYS A 200 -18.54 6.70 -16.75
C LYS A 200 -17.04 6.99 -16.94
N THR A 201 -16.32 7.15 -15.84
CA THR A 201 -14.87 7.41 -15.84
C THR A 201 -14.09 6.23 -16.41
N LEU A 202 -14.45 5.01 -15.99
CA LEU A 202 -13.85 3.78 -16.50
C LEU A 202 -14.06 3.63 -18.01
N ASN A 203 -15.28 3.83 -18.51
CA ASN A 203 -15.59 3.74 -19.93
C ASN A 203 -14.83 4.77 -20.75
N PHE A 204 -14.60 5.98 -20.20
CA PHE A 204 -13.78 6.99 -20.87
C PHE A 204 -12.31 6.54 -20.99
N MET A 205 -11.71 6.05 -19.89
CA MET A 205 -10.35 5.51 -19.93
C MET A 205 -10.23 4.31 -20.89
N GLN A 206 -11.24 3.45 -20.93
CA GLN A 206 -11.32 2.36 -21.91
C GLN A 206 -11.34 2.88 -23.33
N ALA A 207 -12.23 3.82 -23.64
CA ALA A 207 -12.34 4.41 -24.98
C ALA A 207 -11.01 5.02 -25.45
N THR A 208 -10.24 5.67 -24.57
CA THR A 208 -8.91 6.21 -24.93
C THR A 208 -7.84 5.15 -25.22
N LEU A 209 -8.03 3.90 -24.77
CA LEU A 209 -7.07 2.81 -24.96
C LEU A 209 -7.50 1.78 -26.01
N SER A 210 -8.73 1.89 -26.52
CA SER A 210 -9.31 0.96 -27.49
C SER A 210 -8.97 1.31 -28.94
N GLU A 211 -9.42 0.45 -29.86
CA GLU A 211 -9.44 0.69 -31.31
C GLU A 211 -8.03 0.96 -31.87
N GLU A 212 -7.76 2.16 -32.39
CA GLU A 212 -6.51 2.54 -33.01
C GLU A 212 -5.31 2.48 -32.05
N VAL A 213 -5.51 2.78 -30.77
CA VAL A 213 -4.44 2.75 -29.77
C VAL A 213 -4.07 1.31 -29.44
N GLU A 214 -5.06 0.46 -29.23
CA GLU A 214 -4.85 -0.98 -28.97
C GLU A 214 -4.20 -1.66 -30.18
N ALA A 215 -4.65 -1.33 -31.40
CA ALA A 215 -4.08 -1.85 -32.63
C ALA A 215 -2.62 -1.43 -32.81
N GLU A 216 -2.29 -0.16 -32.57
CA GLU A 216 -0.92 0.33 -32.66
C GLU A 216 -0.01 -0.33 -31.61
N PHE A 217 -0.48 -0.45 -30.36
CA PHE A 217 0.28 -1.12 -29.30
C PHE A 217 0.53 -2.60 -29.64
N LYS A 218 -0.48 -3.27 -30.18
CA LYS A 218 -0.39 -4.66 -30.65
C LYS A 218 0.62 -4.82 -31.78
N ASN A 219 0.61 -3.91 -32.76
CA ASN A 219 1.53 -3.94 -33.89
C ASN A 219 2.98 -3.69 -33.43
N ALA A 220 3.17 -2.76 -32.50
CA ALA A 220 4.47 -2.40 -31.97
C ALA A 220 5.07 -3.50 -31.08
N PHE A 221 4.29 -4.07 -30.15
CA PHE A 221 4.82 -4.89 -29.05
C PHE A 221 4.23 -6.30 -28.96
N GLY A 222 3.33 -6.68 -29.87
CA GLY A 222 2.76 -8.03 -29.94
C GLY A 222 1.43 -8.17 -29.23
N ARG A 223 1.39 -8.97 -28.16
CA ARG A 223 0.14 -9.21 -27.41
C ARG A 223 -0.32 -7.93 -26.71
N VAL A 224 -1.63 -7.82 -26.50
CA VAL A 224 -2.22 -6.81 -25.60
C VAL A 224 -2.96 -7.54 -24.48
N THR A 225 -2.62 -7.21 -23.25
CA THR A 225 -3.41 -7.56 -22.07
C THR A 225 -4.26 -6.34 -21.67
N SER A 226 -5.58 -6.50 -21.69
CA SER A 226 -6.57 -5.44 -21.46
C SER A 226 -7.81 -5.98 -20.73
N GLY A 227 -8.72 -5.11 -20.28
CA GLY A 227 -9.99 -5.49 -19.66
C GLY A 227 -9.86 -5.79 -18.16
N SER A 228 -10.29 -6.98 -17.71
CA SER A 228 -10.23 -7.35 -16.27
C SER A 228 -8.82 -7.23 -15.66
N PRO A 229 -7.73 -7.64 -16.34
CA PRO A 229 -6.37 -7.37 -15.87
C PRO A 229 -6.05 -5.89 -15.65
N SER A 230 -6.55 -4.98 -16.50
CA SER A 230 -6.37 -3.53 -16.33
C SER A 230 -7.06 -3.00 -15.07
N ILE A 231 -8.22 -3.55 -14.71
CA ILE A 231 -8.91 -3.25 -13.45
C ILE A 231 -8.12 -3.76 -12.25
N THR A 232 -7.55 -4.96 -12.34
CA THR A 232 -6.65 -5.50 -11.31
C THR A 232 -5.44 -4.58 -11.11
N GLN A 233 -4.86 -4.06 -12.20
CA GLN A 233 -3.78 -3.07 -12.12
C GLN A 233 -4.24 -1.78 -11.42
N TRP A 234 -5.47 -1.30 -11.65
CA TRP A 234 -5.96 -0.10 -10.99
C TRP A 234 -6.09 -0.35 -9.48
N ARG A 235 -6.71 -1.47 -9.10
CA ARG A 235 -6.93 -1.83 -7.70
C ARG A 235 -5.62 -1.98 -6.91
N HIS A 236 -4.61 -2.64 -7.48
CA HIS A 236 -3.42 -3.05 -6.74
C HIS A 236 -2.18 -2.19 -6.99
N HIS A 237 -2.13 -1.47 -8.10
CA HIS A 237 -0.96 -0.72 -8.54
C HIS A 237 -1.27 0.73 -8.93
N SER A 238 -2.48 1.21 -8.61
CA SER A 238 -2.92 2.58 -8.86
C SER A 238 -2.74 3.02 -10.32
N ARG A 239 -2.94 2.09 -11.27
CA ARG A 239 -2.77 2.35 -12.71
C ARG A 239 -3.79 1.59 -13.56
N TYR A 240 -4.38 2.24 -14.55
CA TYR A 240 -5.28 1.59 -15.51
C TYR A 240 -4.60 1.58 -16.89
N ILE A 241 -4.09 0.41 -17.28
CA ILE A 241 -3.19 0.26 -18.43
C ILE A 241 -3.55 -0.94 -19.30
N ILE A 242 -3.23 -0.86 -20.59
CA ILE A 242 -2.96 -2.04 -21.42
C ILE A 242 -1.47 -2.35 -21.34
N TYR A 243 -1.07 -3.62 -21.39
CA TYR A 243 0.33 -3.98 -21.18
C TYR A 243 0.71 -5.31 -21.81
N THR A 244 2.01 -5.55 -21.95
CA THR A 244 2.56 -6.81 -22.48
C THR A 244 3.96 -7.12 -21.97
N GLY A 245 4.28 -8.41 -21.90
CA GLY A 245 5.61 -8.89 -21.55
C GLY A 245 6.55 -8.83 -22.75
N LEU A 246 7.78 -8.38 -22.53
CA LEU A 246 8.82 -8.24 -23.55
C LEU A 246 9.94 -9.30 -23.41
N SER A 247 9.90 -10.11 -22.34
CA SER A 247 10.84 -11.19 -22.05
C SER A 247 10.14 -12.45 -21.53
N ASP A 248 10.92 -13.51 -21.29
CA ASP A 248 10.45 -14.69 -20.56
C ASP A 248 10.13 -14.38 -19.10
N GLY A 249 8.91 -14.73 -18.70
CA GLY A 249 8.30 -14.19 -17.49
C GLY A 249 8.15 -12.67 -17.59
N TRP A 250 7.28 -12.09 -16.76
CA TRP A 250 7.00 -10.64 -16.70
C TRP A 250 8.20 -9.79 -16.21
N ASN A 251 9.43 -10.24 -16.45
CA ASN A 251 10.69 -9.66 -16.00
C ASN A 251 11.09 -8.39 -16.73
N LEU A 252 10.64 -8.20 -17.97
CA LEU A 252 10.69 -6.97 -18.73
C LEU A 252 9.34 -6.81 -19.40
N TRP A 253 8.69 -5.67 -19.21
CA TRP A 253 7.35 -5.43 -19.75
C TRP A 253 7.15 -3.94 -20.03
N CYS A 254 6.17 -3.64 -20.88
CA CYS A 254 5.73 -2.26 -21.10
C CYS A 254 4.22 -2.13 -20.92
N GLY A 255 3.78 -0.95 -20.50
CA GLY A 255 2.36 -0.66 -20.31
C GLY A 255 2.02 0.77 -20.67
N LEU A 256 0.84 0.96 -21.25
CA LEU A 256 0.31 2.22 -21.76
C LEU A 256 -1.01 2.52 -21.06
N GLY A 257 -1.18 3.74 -20.56
CA GLY A 257 -2.43 4.19 -19.96
C GLY A 257 -2.24 5.23 -18.88
N TYR A 258 -3.02 5.08 -17.81
CA TYR A 258 -3.13 6.02 -16.70
C TYR A 258 -2.36 5.50 -15.50
N PHE A 259 -1.56 6.36 -14.88
CA PHE A 259 -0.71 6.04 -13.73
C PHE A 259 -1.01 6.99 -12.57
N TYR A 260 -0.82 6.51 -11.34
CA TYR A 260 -1.05 7.26 -10.10
C TYR A 260 -2.51 7.68 -9.88
N LEU A 261 -3.47 6.81 -10.23
CA LEU A 261 -4.91 7.07 -10.13
C LEU A 261 -5.46 7.14 -8.68
N ASN A 262 -4.79 6.49 -7.72
CA ASN A 262 -5.23 6.44 -6.32
C ASN A 262 -4.22 7.18 -5.42
N SER A 263 -3.92 8.43 -5.77
CA SER A 263 -3.04 9.28 -4.96
C SER A 263 -3.75 9.71 -3.68
N ASP A 264 -3.10 9.57 -2.52
CA ASP A 264 -3.54 10.16 -1.25
C ASP A 264 -3.45 11.72 -1.30
N ASP A 265 -2.72 12.26 -2.27
CA ASP A 265 -2.66 13.68 -2.61
C ASP A 265 -3.69 14.03 -3.70
N LEU A 266 -4.72 14.79 -3.30
CA LEU A 266 -5.79 15.27 -4.18
C LEU A 266 -5.40 16.51 -5.02
N THR A 267 -4.19 17.04 -4.85
CA THR A 267 -3.71 18.21 -5.61
C THR A 267 -2.90 17.83 -6.85
N SER A 268 -2.39 16.60 -6.90
CA SER A 268 -1.65 16.08 -8.04
C SER A 268 -2.57 15.45 -9.08
N TYR A 269 -2.33 15.77 -10.35
CA TYR A 269 -3.01 15.11 -11.46
C TYR A 269 -2.37 13.75 -11.79
N PRO A 270 -3.17 12.73 -12.17
CA PRO A 270 -2.63 11.48 -12.70
C PRO A 270 -1.76 11.70 -13.93
N TYR A 271 -0.88 10.75 -14.21
CA TYR A 271 -0.09 10.77 -15.45
C TYR A 271 -0.74 9.88 -16.50
N ILE A 272 -0.61 10.28 -17.76
CA ILE A 272 -0.94 9.49 -18.93
C ILE A 272 0.34 9.21 -19.70
N GLY A 273 0.56 8.00 -20.20
CA GLY A 273 1.72 7.70 -21.05
C GLY A 273 2.04 6.23 -21.17
N ILE A 274 3.31 5.93 -21.44
CA ILE A 274 3.86 4.57 -21.54
C ILE A 274 5.03 4.39 -20.56
N CYS A 275 5.15 3.18 -20.01
CA CYS A 275 6.26 2.78 -19.16
C CYS A 275 6.99 1.57 -19.74
N LEU A 276 8.30 1.50 -19.48
CA LEU A 276 9.11 0.29 -19.64
C LEU A 276 9.69 -0.05 -18.27
N GLU A 277 9.48 -1.29 -17.81
CA GLU A 277 9.79 -1.68 -16.43
C GLU A 277 10.46 -3.06 -16.37
N VAL A 278 11.45 -3.20 -15.47
CA VAL A 278 12.29 -4.40 -15.33
C VAL A 278 12.35 -4.91 -13.90
N SER A 279 12.18 -6.22 -13.75
CA SER A 279 12.17 -6.94 -12.48
C SER A 279 13.55 -6.94 -11.82
N PRO A 280 13.62 -6.86 -10.49
CA PRO A 280 14.88 -7.00 -9.75
C PRO A 280 15.55 -8.37 -9.91
N THR A 281 14.77 -9.42 -10.19
CA THR A 281 15.28 -10.79 -10.35
C THR A 281 15.69 -11.11 -11.79
N PHE A 282 15.53 -10.19 -12.73
CA PHE A 282 15.83 -10.47 -14.12
C PHE A 282 17.33 -10.61 -14.37
N LYS A 283 17.76 -11.73 -14.94
CA LYS A 283 19.18 -12.01 -15.24
C LYS A 283 19.84 -10.92 -16.10
N ASN A 284 19.09 -10.32 -17.03
CA ASN A 284 19.59 -9.26 -17.90
C ASN A 284 19.37 -7.84 -17.35
N ARG A 285 18.89 -7.68 -16.10
CA ARG A 285 18.61 -6.37 -15.49
C ARG A 285 19.76 -5.37 -15.66
N PRO A 286 21.05 -5.70 -15.43
CA PRO A 286 22.13 -4.71 -15.59
C PRO A 286 22.22 -4.10 -16.99
N LYS A 287 21.92 -4.89 -18.04
CA LYS A 287 21.90 -4.40 -19.42
C LYS A 287 20.71 -3.47 -19.66
N ILE A 288 19.53 -3.85 -19.16
CA ILE A 288 18.32 -3.04 -19.27
C ILE A 288 18.47 -1.71 -18.55
N ILE A 289 18.98 -1.72 -17.30
CA ILE A 289 19.21 -0.50 -16.52
C ILE A 289 20.18 0.43 -17.25
N LYS A 290 21.27 -0.11 -17.82
CA LYS A 290 22.21 0.69 -18.59
C LYS A 290 21.56 1.31 -19.82
N ALA A 291 20.70 0.58 -20.53
CA ALA A 291 19.94 1.12 -21.66
C ALA A 291 18.97 2.23 -21.21
N MET A 292 18.21 2.00 -20.13
CA MET A 292 17.31 3.00 -19.51
C MET A 292 18.05 4.28 -19.10
N GLN A 293 19.23 4.14 -18.49
CA GLN A 293 20.08 5.28 -18.15
C GLN A 293 20.53 6.05 -19.39
N ASN A 294 20.94 5.36 -20.46
CA ASN A 294 21.31 6.00 -21.72
C ASN A 294 20.13 6.75 -22.35
N ILE A 295 18.92 6.19 -22.33
CA ILE A 295 17.71 6.83 -22.85
C ILE A 295 17.43 8.13 -22.10
N VAL A 296 17.46 8.08 -20.77
CA VAL A 296 17.21 9.25 -19.91
C VAL A 296 18.30 10.30 -20.08
N ASN A 297 19.56 9.91 -20.23
CA ASN A 297 20.65 10.84 -20.48
C ASN A 297 20.58 11.51 -21.86
N ASP A 298 20.12 10.79 -22.88
CA ASP A 298 19.98 11.31 -24.23
C ASP A 298 18.74 12.20 -24.41
N LYS A 299 17.67 11.91 -23.67
CA LYS A 299 16.37 12.63 -23.75
C LYS A 299 15.80 12.95 -22.35
N PRO A 300 16.51 13.72 -21.51
CA PRO A 300 16.12 13.96 -20.11
C PRO A 300 14.81 14.74 -19.96
N GLU A 301 14.47 15.56 -20.96
CA GLU A 301 13.26 16.39 -20.96
C GLU A 301 11.97 15.58 -21.18
N ILE A 302 12.11 14.34 -21.65
CA ILE A 302 11.01 13.54 -22.18
C ILE A 302 10.84 12.23 -21.37
N TRP A 303 11.95 11.60 -21.01
CA TRP A 303 11.95 10.33 -20.30
C TRP A 303 12.24 10.52 -18.81
N THR A 304 11.29 10.11 -17.96
CA THR A 304 11.41 10.20 -16.50
C THR A 304 11.89 8.87 -15.91
N PRO A 305 13.01 8.81 -15.17
CA PRO A 305 13.47 7.59 -14.50
C PRO A 305 12.72 7.34 -13.18
N CYS A 306 12.57 6.07 -12.82
CA CYS A 306 12.11 5.63 -11.50
C CYS A 306 12.94 4.42 -11.02
N GLY A 307 13.53 4.52 -9.83
CA GLY A 307 14.22 3.38 -9.20
C GLY A 307 15.44 2.83 -9.95
N LEU A 308 16.07 3.57 -10.88
CA LEU A 308 17.19 3.06 -11.69
C LEU A 308 18.46 2.74 -10.89
N THR A 309 18.61 3.30 -9.68
CA THR A 309 19.76 3.10 -8.78
C THR A 309 19.41 2.29 -7.53
N VAL A 310 18.14 1.95 -7.34
CA VAL A 310 17.66 1.25 -6.15
C VAL A 310 17.63 -0.25 -6.44
N THR A 311 18.21 -1.04 -5.54
CA THR A 311 18.19 -2.50 -5.58
C THR A 311 17.78 -3.01 -4.20
N PRO A 312 16.95 -4.06 -4.11
CA PRO A 312 16.45 -4.94 -5.17
C PRO A 312 15.03 -4.57 -5.64
N ASP A 313 14.76 -3.30 -5.92
CA ASP A 313 13.44 -2.87 -6.41
C ASP A 313 13.32 -2.93 -7.94
N TRP A 314 12.07 -2.90 -8.40
CA TRP A 314 11.73 -2.68 -9.80
C TRP A 314 12.27 -1.33 -10.28
N SER A 315 12.65 -1.28 -11.55
CA SER A 315 13.17 -0.07 -12.17
C SER A 315 12.42 0.22 -13.46
N SER A 316 12.13 1.49 -13.71
CA SER A 316 11.34 1.90 -14.87
C SER A 316 11.75 3.25 -15.44
N ILE A 317 11.38 3.45 -16.71
CA ILE A 317 11.38 4.74 -17.37
C ILE A 317 10.00 5.02 -17.93
N PHE A 318 9.60 6.29 -17.96
CA PHE A 318 8.29 6.73 -18.42
C PHE A 318 8.41 7.80 -19.48
N TYR A 319 7.62 7.66 -20.54
CA TYR A 319 7.29 8.74 -21.46
C TYR A 319 5.84 9.12 -21.17
N ARG A 320 5.62 10.26 -20.51
CA ARG A 320 4.32 10.61 -19.92
C ARG A 320 4.10 12.11 -19.82
N LYS A 321 2.83 12.49 -19.80
CA LYS A 321 2.32 13.85 -19.53
C LYS A 321 1.36 13.82 -18.35
N THR A 322 1.15 14.97 -17.73
CA THR A 322 0.11 15.10 -16.71
C THR A 322 -1.27 15.12 -17.38
N LEU A 323 -2.28 14.50 -16.77
CA LEU A 323 -3.66 14.59 -17.26
C LEU A 323 -4.14 16.05 -17.35
N GLN A 324 -3.58 16.93 -16.52
CA GLN A 324 -3.83 18.37 -16.53
C GLN A 324 -3.66 19.00 -17.91
N GLU A 325 -2.65 18.57 -18.69
CA GLU A 325 -2.36 19.10 -20.02
C GLU A 325 -3.49 18.86 -21.03
N PHE A 326 -4.36 17.88 -20.76
CA PHE A 326 -5.49 17.55 -21.62
C PHE A 326 -6.80 18.23 -21.17
N LEU A 327 -6.83 18.88 -20.00
CA LEU A 327 -8.07 19.39 -19.43
C LEU A 327 -8.66 20.60 -20.18
N SER A 328 -7.86 21.32 -20.96
CA SER A 328 -8.31 22.46 -21.75
C SER A 328 -8.99 22.08 -23.06
N TYR A 329 -8.91 20.82 -23.49
CA TYR A 329 -9.55 20.36 -24.72
C TYR A 329 -11.04 20.14 -24.51
N GLU A 330 -11.87 20.61 -25.44
CA GLU A 330 -13.32 20.43 -25.41
C GLU A 330 -13.71 18.94 -25.54
N ASP A 331 -13.05 18.24 -26.46
CA ASP A 331 -13.04 16.78 -26.56
C ASP A 331 -11.66 16.26 -26.21
N GLN A 332 -11.56 15.63 -25.04
CA GLN A 332 -10.32 15.09 -24.50
C GLN A 332 -9.97 13.71 -25.09
N LEU A 333 -10.92 13.00 -25.70
CA LEU A 333 -10.72 11.64 -26.19
C LEU A 333 -9.65 11.59 -27.29
N CYS A 334 -9.81 12.42 -28.32
CA CYS A 334 -8.90 12.50 -29.46
C CYS A 334 -7.45 12.86 -29.07
N PRO A 335 -7.17 13.97 -28.36
CA PRO A 335 -5.80 14.33 -28.02
C PRO A 335 -5.11 13.32 -27.10
N ILE A 336 -5.87 12.64 -26.22
CA ILE A 336 -5.30 11.56 -25.39
C ILE A 336 -4.92 10.36 -26.27
N LYS A 337 -5.79 9.92 -27.19
CA LYS A 337 -5.48 8.83 -28.13
C LYS A 337 -4.26 9.16 -29.00
N GLU A 338 -4.19 10.39 -29.53
CA GLU A 338 -3.04 10.86 -30.32
C GLU A 338 -1.74 10.79 -29.51
N PHE A 339 -1.76 11.26 -28.26
CA PHE A 339 -0.60 11.18 -27.39
C PHE A 339 -0.21 9.74 -27.05
N PHE A 340 -1.16 8.83 -26.88
CA PHE A 340 -0.85 7.41 -26.71
C PHE A 340 -0.16 6.80 -27.92
N ILE A 341 -0.60 7.13 -29.14
CA ILE A 341 0.04 6.69 -30.38
C ILE A 341 1.46 7.28 -30.48
N GLU A 342 1.65 8.54 -30.13
CA GLU A 342 2.98 9.17 -30.03
C GLU A 342 3.89 8.40 -29.05
N ALA A 343 3.39 8.08 -27.86
CA ALA A 343 4.13 7.37 -26.83
C ALA A 343 4.55 5.95 -27.28
N ILE A 344 3.67 5.23 -27.99
CA ILE A 344 3.99 3.92 -28.57
C ILE A 344 5.15 4.04 -29.56
N LYS A 345 5.05 4.98 -30.51
CA LYS A 345 6.08 5.20 -31.54
C LYS A 345 7.43 5.60 -30.95
N GLU A 346 7.42 6.45 -29.92
CA GLU A 346 8.66 6.83 -29.25
C GLU A 346 9.30 5.64 -28.52
N LEU A 347 8.51 4.74 -27.91
CA LEU A 347 9.07 3.51 -27.33
C LEU A 347 9.61 2.54 -28.39
N GLU A 348 9.01 2.49 -29.59
CA GLU A 348 9.56 1.73 -30.72
C GLU A 348 10.92 2.28 -31.20
N ILE A 349 11.04 3.60 -31.33
CA ILE A 349 12.32 4.26 -31.64
C ILE A 349 13.37 3.92 -30.58
N VAL A 350 12.97 3.95 -29.30
CA VAL A 350 13.84 3.58 -28.19
C VAL A 350 14.26 2.10 -28.26
N ARG A 351 13.33 1.20 -28.58
CA ARG A 351 13.62 -0.22 -28.78
C ARG A 351 14.72 -0.40 -29.83
N GLU A 352 14.54 0.19 -31.01
CA GLU A 352 15.46 0.02 -32.14
C GLU A 352 16.84 0.62 -31.89
N LYS A 353 16.91 1.73 -31.16
CA LYS A 353 18.16 2.46 -30.93
C LYS A 353 18.96 1.94 -29.74
N TYR A 354 18.32 1.53 -28.65
CA TYR A 354 18.99 1.25 -27.37
C TYR A 354 19.00 -0.22 -26.96
N PHE A 355 18.23 -1.08 -27.64
CA PHE A 355 18.14 -2.50 -27.32
C PHE A 355 18.61 -3.35 -28.51
N ASP A 356 19.62 -4.19 -28.27
CA ASP A 356 20.29 -5.02 -29.27
C ASP A 356 19.81 -6.48 -29.29
N PHE A 357 18.66 -6.75 -28.65
CA PHE A 357 18.07 -8.09 -28.57
C PHE A 357 16.57 -8.05 -28.91
N PRO A 358 16.03 -9.12 -29.53
CA PRO A 358 14.62 -9.17 -29.89
C PRO A 358 13.75 -9.22 -28.63
N TRP A 359 12.76 -8.33 -28.55
CA TRP A 359 11.68 -8.45 -27.58
C TRP A 359 10.78 -9.60 -28.01
N LYS A 360 10.38 -10.49 -27.08
CA LYS A 360 9.62 -11.70 -27.41
C LYS A 360 8.18 -11.46 -27.89
N GLY A 361 7.76 -10.21 -28.03
CA GLY A 361 6.43 -9.79 -28.51
C GLY A 361 6.08 -10.15 -29.96
N LEU A 362 6.65 -11.18 -30.58
CA LEU A 362 6.32 -11.60 -31.94
C LEU A 362 6.02 -13.10 -32.00
N SER A 363 4.78 -13.46 -31.66
CA SER A 363 3.90 -14.39 -32.42
C SER A 363 2.69 -14.81 -31.58
N ALA A 364 1.51 -14.78 -32.21
CA ALA A 364 0.22 -15.14 -31.59
C ALA A 364 -0.01 -16.68 -31.50
N GLY A 365 1.06 -17.49 -31.52
CA GLY A 365 0.97 -18.91 -31.86
C GLY A 365 1.03 -19.93 -30.72
N GLU A 366 1.59 -19.61 -29.54
CA GLU A 366 2.10 -20.69 -28.66
C GLU A 366 1.63 -20.70 -27.20
N MET A 367 0.66 -19.89 -26.78
CA MET A 367 0.34 -19.79 -25.33
C MET A 367 -1.13 -19.95 -24.94
N ILE A 368 -1.85 -20.90 -25.56
CA ILE A 368 -3.16 -21.33 -25.02
C ILE A 368 -2.98 -22.28 -23.81
N GLN A 369 -1.77 -22.79 -23.56
CA GLN A 369 -1.56 -23.85 -22.56
C GLN A 369 -1.15 -23.35 -21.16
N GLU A 370 -0.46 -22.22 -21.03
CA GLU A 370 0.04 -21.72 -19.72
C GLU A 370 -0.97 -20.83 -18.96
N ASP A 371 -1.85 -20.12 -19.68
CA ASP A 371 -2.86 -19.24 -19.03
C ASP A 371 -3.99 -20.05 -18.33
N MET A 372 -4.14 -21.35 -18.63
CA MET A 372 -5.02 -22.26 -17.88
C MET A 372 -4.37 -22.78 -16.58
N GLU A 373 -3.06 -23.07 -16.57
CA GLU A 373 -2.38 -23.60 -15.37
C GLU A 373 -2.23 -22.55 -14.26
N CYS A 374 -2.19 -21.25 -14.59
CA CYS A 374 -2.14 -20.18 -13.59
C CYS A 374 -3.53 -19.90 -12.97
N ALA A 375 -4.60 -20.07 -13.75
CA ALA A 375 -5.97 -19.91 -13.26
C ALA A 375 -6.42 -21.08 -12.36
N ASP A 376 -6.01 -22.31 -12.68
CA ASP A 376 -6.36 -23.50 -11.89
C ASP A 376 -5.63 -23.55 -10.53
N ASN A 377 -4.40 -23.02 -10.44
CA ASN A 377 -3.69 -22.90 -9.17
C ASN A 377 -4.29 -21.85 -8.21
N LEU A 378 -4.98 -20.83 -8.74
CA LEU A 378 -5.73 -19.84 -7.96
C LEU A 378 -7.09 -20.37 -7.48
N GLN A 379 -7.68 -21.36 -8.15
CA GLN A 379 -8.91 -22.02 -7.69
C GLN A 379 -8.66 -23.15 -6.68
N GLN A 380 -7.52 -23.86 -6.77
CA GLN A 380 -7.18 -24.90 -5.78
C GLN A 380 -6.76 -24.35 -4.41
N THR A 381 -6.30 -23.10 -4.33
CA THR A 381 -5.99 -22.44 -3.05
C THR A 381 -7.20 -21.81 -2.35
N LEU A 382 -8.37 -21.79 -3.00
CA LEU A 382 -9.65 -21.36 -2.41
C LEU A 382 -10.58 -22.53 -2.04
N SER A 383 -10.11 -23.77 -2.20
CA SER A 383 -10.91 -24.98 -1.94
C SER A 383 -10.22 -26.00 -1.01
N ASN A 384 -9.28 -25.58 -0.15
CA ASN A 384 -8.76 -26.40 0.95
C ASN A 384 -8.57 -25.59 2.24
#